data_AF-A0A5P0ZJE9-F1
#
_entry.id   AF-A0A5P0ZJE9-F1
#
_cell.length_a   1.000
_cell.length_b   1.000
_cell.length_c   1.000
_cell.angle_alpha   90.00
_cell.angle_beta   90.00
_cell.angle_gamma   90.00
#
_symmetry.space_group_name_H-M   'P 1'
#
loop_
_entity.id
_entity.type
_entity.pdbx_description
1 polymer ?
#
loop_
_entity_poly.entity_id
_entity_poly.type
_entity_poly.pdbx_seq_one_letter_code
_entity_poly.pdbx_strand_id
1 'polypeptide(L)'
;MDKKHIKPSSDSLYSIIVNLTGSRPNPSLIVSDTKLSRSTVNDALYRSVGKTSFDVATRILKATDVSVDEVVEHLEQEIRDPKTEELKFINETDLSTLTIMGIQFSTKENFWKTRDAIMNNIYEGFYPTKRNVEESYQILERNVSSEKVINDLLDEYREN
;
A
#
# COMPACT_ATOMS: atom_id res chain seq x y z
N MET A 1 -20.02 -25.54 -27.17
CA MET A 1 -19.88 -24.18 -26.63
C MET A 1 -18.74 -24.20 -25.64
N ASP A 2 -17.56 -23.79 -26.09
CA ASP A 2 -16.35 -23.77 -25.26
C ASP A 2 -16.54 -22.79 -24.11
N LYS A 3 -16.44 -23.31 -22.88
CA LYS A 3 -16.31 -22.49 -21.69
C LYS A 3 -14.96 -21.78 -21.79
N LYS A 4 -14.95 -20.54 -22.27
CA LYS A 4 -13.78 -19.66 -22.14
C LYS A 4 -13.42 -19.66 -20.65
N HIS A 5 -12.27 -20.22 -20.31
CA HIS A 5 -11.68 -20.06 -18.98
C HIS A 5 -11.34 -18.57 -18.84
N ILE A 6 -12.24 -17.82 -18.22
CA ILE A 6 -11.99 -16.42 -17.89
C ILE A 6 -10.92 -16.45 -16.81
N LYS A 7 -9.70 -16.07 -17.19
CA LYS A 7 -8.62 -15.87 -16.23
C LYS A 7 -9.01 -14.66 -15.36
N PRO A 8 -9.08 -14.80 -14.03
CA PRO A 8 -9.39 -13.68 -13.16
C PRO A 8 -8.37 -12.56 -13.34
N SER A 9 -8.81 -11.30 -13.27
CA SER A 9 -7.88 -10.17 -13.18
C SER A 9 -7.09 -10.23 -11.87
N SER A 10 -5.89 -9.64 -11.82
CA SER A 10 -5.07 -9.61 -10.59
C SER A 10 -5.81 -8.95 -9.43
N ASP A 11 -6.56 -7.89 -9.73
CA ASP A 11 -7.41 -7.14 -8.79
C ASP A 11 -8.83 -7.70 -8.62
N SER A 12 -9.09 -8.94 -9.03
CA SER A 12 -10.41 -9.57 -8.85
C SER A 12 -10.58 -10.14 -7.44
N LEU A 13 -11.82 -10.23 -6.96
CA LEU A 13 -12.11 -10.85 -5.65
C LEU A 13 -11.55 -12.28 -5.58
N TYR A 14 -11.59 -13.04 -6.67
CA TYR A 14 -10.99 -14.38 -6.71
C TYR A 14 -9.49 -14.34 -6.41
N SER A 15 -8.73 -13.50 -7.11
CA SER A 15 -7.28 -13.41 -6.93
C SER A 15 -6.92 -12.93 -5.53
N ILE A 16 -7.61 -11.89 -5.04
CA ILE A 16 -7.42 -11.33 -3.70
C ILE A 16 -7.68 -12.39 -2.62
N ILE A 17 -8.79 -13.13 -2.71
CA ILE A 17 -9.12 -14.19 -1.74
C ILE A 17 -8.07 -15.30 -1.77
N VAL A 18 -7.60 -15.72 -2.95
CA VAL A 18 -6.54 -16.74 -3.05
C VAL A 18 -5.24 -16.24 -2.43
N ASN A 19 -4.86 -14.99 -2.67
CA ASN A 19 -3.64 -14.40 -2.13
C ASN A 19 -3.69 -14.31 -0.59
N LEU A 20 -4.81 -13.86 -0.04
CA LEU A 20 -4.98 -13.66 1.40
C LEU A 20 -5.15 -14.98 2.17
N THR A 21 -5.88 -15.95 1.62
CA THR A 21 -6.27 -17.18 2.34
C THR A 21 -5.50 -18.42 1.91
N GLY A 22 -4.76 -18.34 0.80
CA GLY A 22 -4.14 -19.50 0.14
C GLY A 22 -5.14 -20.48 -0.48
N SER A 23 -6.44 -20.20 -0.41
CA SER A 23 -7.52 -21.12 -0.74
C SER A 23 -8.40 -20.58 -1.86
N ARG A 24 -8.86 -21.47 -2.76
CA ARG A 24 -9.75 -21.07 -3.84
C ARG A 24 -11.17 -20.86 -3.31
N PRO A 25 -11.81 -19.71 -3.58
CA PRO A 25 -13.19 -19.50 -3.17
C PRO A 25 -14.11 -20.52 -3.85
N ASN A 26 -15.04 -21.10 -3.10
CA ASN A 26 -16.02 -22.05 -3.61
C ASN A 26 -17.33 -21.31 -3.97
N PRO A 27 -17.64 -21.12 -5.26
CA PRO A 27 -18.82 -20.33 -5.66
C PRO A 27 -20.14 -20.92 -5.15
N SER A 28 -20.22 -22.24 -4.95
CA SER A 28 -21.46 -22.87 -4.48
C SER A 28 -21.74 -22.54 -3.01
N LEU A 29 -20.71 -22.48 -2.17
CA LEU A 29 -20.82 -22.08 -0.76
C LEU A 29 -21.09 -20.58 -0.64
N ILE A 30 -20.42 -19.76 -1.44
CA ILE A 30 -20.68 -18.31 -1.46
C ILE A 30 -22.12 -18.02 -1.87
N VAL A 31 -22.67 -18.74 -2.85
CA VAL A 31 -24.07 -18.60 -3.24
C VAL A 31 -25.02 -18.99 -2.11
N SER A 32 -24.74 -20.07 -1.36
CA SER A 32 -25.61 -20.48 -0.24
C SER A 32 -25.62 -19.44 0.88
N ASP A 33 -24.47 -18.84 1.18
CA ASP A 33 -24.29 -18.00 2.37
C ASP A 33 -24.73 -16.55 2.11
N THR A 34 -24.48 -16.04 0.90
CA THR A 34 -24.80 -14.65 0.53
C THR A 34 -26.21 -14.46 -0.03
N LYS A 35 -26.88 -15.56 -0.42
CA LYS A 35 -28.15 -15.57 -1.17
C LYS A 35 -28.10 -14.81 -2.50
N LEU A 36 -26.91 -14.53 -3.02
CA LEU A 36 -26.72 -13.93 -4.35
C LEU A 36 -26.94 -14.98 -5.44
N SER A 37 -27.32 -14.52 -6.64
CA SER A 37 -27.46 -15.42 -7.77
C SER A 37 -26.09 -15.99 -8.19
N ARG A 38 -26.07 -17.22 -8.72
CA ARG A 38 -24.84 -17.86 -9.20
C ARG A 38 -24.13 -17.03 -10.28
N SER A 39 -24.88 -16.33 -11.14
CA SER A 39 -24.31 -15.43 -12.15
C SER A 39 -23.65 -14.22 -11.49
N THR A 40 -24.27 -13.62 -10.48
CA THR A 40 -23.70 -12.49 -9.72
C THR A 40 -22.40 -12.88 -9.04
N VAL A 41 -22.36 -14.03 -8.34
CA VAL A 41 -21.16 -14.50 -7.64
C VAL A 41 -20.04 -14.79 -8.63
N ASN A 42 -20.32 -15.50 -9.72
CA ASN A 42 -19.30 -15.77 -10.72
C ASN A 42 -18.80 -14.47 -11.38
N ASP A 43 -19.68 -13.57 -11.79
CA ASP A 43 -19.26 -12.30 -12.40
C ASP A 43 -18.38 -11.48 -11.44
N ALA A 44 -18.80 -11.35 -10.18
CA ALA A 44 -18.07 -10.60 -9.14
C ALA A 44 -16.71 -11.22 -8.78
N LEU A 45 -16.60 -12.55 -8.79
CA LEU A 45 -15.34 -13.23 -8.48
C LEU A 45 -14.27 -12.99 -9.55
N TYR A 46 -14.63 -12.91 -10.83
CA TYR A 46 -13.66 -12.88 -11.93
C TYR A 46 -13.41 -11.49 -12.51
N ARG A 47 -14.29 -10.51 -12.27
CA ARG A 47 -14.08 -9.10 -12.66
C ARG A 47 -13.24 -8.37 -11.62
N SER A 48 -12.61 -7.27 -12.05
CA SER A 48 -11.96 -6.29 -11.16
C SER A 48 -12.89 -5.86 -10.03
N VAL A 49 -12.37 -5.87 -8.79
CA VAL A 49 -13.14 -5.51 -7.59
C VAL A 49 -13.72 -4.10 -7.67
N GLY A 50 -13.00 -3.15 -8.29
CA GLY A 50 -13.46 -1.77 -8.50
C GLY A 50 -14.65 -1.65 -9.47
N LYS A 51 -14.96 -2.71 -10.21
CA LYS A 51 -16.15 -2.80 -11.05
C LYS A 51 -17.30 -3.51 -10.35
N THR A 52 -17.10 -4.10 -9.18
CA THR A 52 -18.14 -4.81 -8.43
C THR A 52 -18.82 -3.85 -7.46
N SER A 53 -20.15 -3.92 -7.32
CA SER A 53 -20.85 -3.10 -6.32
C SER A 53 -20.39 -3.46 -4.90
N PHE A 54 -20.21 -2.45 -4.05
CA PHE A 54 -19.71 -2.62 -2.69
C PHE A 54 -20.49 -3.64 -1.85
N ASP A 55 -21.83 -3.64 -1.91
CA ASP A 55 -22.67 -4.63 -1.20
C ASP A 55 -22.40 -6.08 -1.67
N VAL A 56 -22.21 -6.31 -2.96
CA VAL A 56 -21.87 -7.64 -3.49
C VAL A 56 -20.47 -8.06 -3.03
N ALA A 57 -19.49 -7.16 -3.13
CA ALA A 57 -18.11 -7.45 -2.71
C ALA A 57 -18.05 -7.80 -1.21
N THR A 58 -18.63 -6.97 -0.35
CA THR A 58 -18.63 -7.18 1.11
C THR A 58 -19.32 -8.48 1.53
N ARG A 59 -20.44 -8.86 0.88
CA ARG A 59 -21.10 -10.14 1.14
C ARG A 59 -20.22 -11.33 0.77
N ILE A 60 -19.55 -11.27 -0.38
CA ILE A 60 -18.65 -12.34 -0.83
C ILE A 60 -17.46 -12.45 0.12
N LEU A 61 -16.82 -11.34 0.46
CA LEU A 61 -15.69 -11.31 1.39
C LEU A 61 -16.06 -11.88 2.76
N LYS A 62 -17.22 -11.50 3.30
CA LYS A 62 -17.74 -12.05 4.56
C LYS A 62 -17.99 -13.56 4.48
N ALA A 63 -18.48 -14.08 3.35
CA ALA A 63 -18.68 -15.51 3.15
C ALA A 63 -17.36 -16.29 2.99
N THR A 64 -16.26 -15.62 2.73
CA THR A 64 -14.91 -16.21 2.64
C THR A 64 -14.03 -15.90 3.84
N ASP A 65 -14.59 -15.34 4.91
CA ASP A 65 -13.87 -14.94 6.12
C ASP A 65 -12.69 -13.99 5.84
N VAL A 66 -12.87 -13.10 4.86
CA VAL A 66 -11.92 -12.04 4.52
C VAL A 66 -12.55 -10.70 4.89
N SER A 67 -11.83 -9.87 5.63
CA SER A 67 -12.28 -8.53 5.99
C SER A 67 -12.05 -7.52 4.86
N VAL A 68 -12.81 -6.42 4.87
CA VAL A 68 -12.59 -5.32 3.92
C VAL A 68 -11.22 -4.69 4.15
N ASP A 69 -10.78 -4.60 5.40
CA ASP A 69 -9.49 -4.00 5.77
C ASP A 69 -8.32 -4.80 5.19
N GLU A 70 -8.35 -6.14 5.29
CA GLU A 70 -7.33 -7.01 4.66
C GLU A 70 -7.29 -6.85 3.13
N VAL A 71 -8.45 -6.64 2.49
CA VAL A 71 -8.51 -6.37 1.05
C VAL A 71 -7.92 -5.02 0.71
N VAL A 72 -8.20 -3.99 1.51
CA VAL A 72 -7.62 -2.65 1.33
C VAL A 72 -6.11 -2.72 1.50
N GLU A 73 -5.60 -3.35 2.55
CA GLU A 73 -4.16 -3.53 2.78
C GLU A 73 -3.51 -4.30 1.63
N HIS A 74 -4.12 -5.38 1.15
CA HIS A 74 -3.60 -6.16 0.02
C HIS A 74 -3.54 -5.35 -1.27
N LEU A 75 -4.61 -4.61 -1.58
CA LEU A 75 -4.65 -3.74 -2.74
C LEU A 75 -3.66 -2.60 -2.60
N GLU A 76 -3.52 -2.01 -1.42
CA GLU A 76 -2.50 -1.00 -1.16
C GLU A 76 -1.08 -1.56 -1.29
N GLN A 77 -0.82 -2.80 -0.92
CA GLN A 77 0.48 -3.44 -1.11
C GLN A 77 0.75 -3.80 -2.58
N GLU A 78 -0.25 -4.30 -3.32
CA GLU A 78 -0.12 -4.54 -4.78
C GLU A 78 -0.08 -3.24 -5.61
N ILE A 79 -0.61 -2.12 -5.10
CA ILE A 79 -0.62 -0.80 -5.77
C ILE A 79 0.66 0.01 -5.47
N ARG A 80 1.55 -0.44 -4.60
CA ARG A 80 2.82 0.25 -4.29
C ARG A 80 3.89 0.00 -5.35
N ASP A 81 3.60 0.40 -6.59
CA ASP A 81 4.61 0.55 -7.64
C ASP A 81 5.55 1.71 -7.25
N PRO A 82 6.89 1.52 -7.30
CA PRO A 82 7.86 2.56 -6.97
C PRO A 82 7.61 3.89 -7.67
N LYS A 83 7.06 3.89 -8.89
CA LYS A 83 6.73 5.15 -9.59
C LYS A 83 5.55 5.88 -8.97
N THR A 84 4.57 5.16 -8.43
CA THR A 84 3.43 5.77 -7.74
C THR A 84 3.89 6.42 -6.43
N GLU A 85 4.76 5.74 -5.69
CA GLU A 85 5.34 6.29 -4.45
C GLU A 85 6.31 7.44 -4.73
N GLU A 86 7.10 7.38 -5.80
CA GLU A 86 7.91 8.50 -6.28
C GLU A 86 7.05 9.72 -6.58
N LEU A 87 5.95 9.56 -7.33
CA LEU A 87 5.06 10.68 -7.67
C LEU A 87 4.42 11.31 -6.42
N LYS A 88 3.98 10.48 -5.46
CA LYS A 88 3.48 10.97 -4.17
C LYS A 88 4.55 11.76 -3.43
N PHE A 89 5.75 11.20 -3.31
CA PHE A 89 6.86 11.85 -2.63
C PHE A 89 7.24 13.18 -3.28
N ILE A 90 7.34 13.24 -4.61
CA ILE A 90 7.63 14.47 -5.36
C ILE A 90 6.56 15.54 -5.10
N ASN A 91 5.29 15.16 -5.02
CA ASN A 91 4.20 16.11 -4.72
C ASN A 91 4.27 16.67 -3.29
N GLU A 92 5.01 16.02 -2.39
CA GLU A 92 5.29 16.51 -1.04
C GLU A 92 6.61 17.30 -0.95
N THR A 93 7.25 17.60 -2.08
CA THR A 93 8.45 18.43 -2.17
C THR A 93 8.15 19.79 -2.79
N ASP A 94 8.79 20.84 -2.28
CA ASP A 94 8.75 22.18 -2.84
C ASP A 94 10.16 22.73 -3.00
N LEU A 95 10.61 22.82 -4.25
CA LEU A 95 11.93 23.34 -4.64
C LEU A 95 12.10 24.84 -4.40
N SER A 96 11.00 25.61 -4.38
CA SER A 96 11.06 27.06 -4.19
C SER A 96 11.39 27.43 -2.75
N THR A 97 10.90 26.62 -1.80
CA THR A 97 11.13 26.79 -0.37
C THR A 97 12.17 25.83 0.20
N LEU A 98 12.65 24.86 -0.58
CA LEU A 98 13.52 23.76 -0.15
C LEU A 98 12.86 22.91 0.95
N THR A 99 11.59 22.57 0.74
CA THR A 99 10.77 21.85 1.71
C THR A 99 10.50 20.42 1.24
N ILE A 100 10.65 19.45 2.14
CA ILE A 100 10.24 18.05 1.93
C ILE A 100 9.29 17.67 3.05
N MET A 101 8.07 17.24 2.74
CA MET A 101 7.04 16.84 3.73
C MET A 101 6.80 17.87 4.84
N GLY A 102 6.87 19.16 4.50
CA GLY A 102 6.71 20.28 5.45
C GLY A 102 7.96 20.65 6.26
N ILE A 103 9.12 20.05 5.98
CA ILE A 103 10.39 20.34 6.65
C ILE A 103 11.29 21.12 5.70
N GLN A 104 11.63 22.34 6.11
CA GLN A 104 12.43 23.27 5.31
C GLN A 104 13.92 23.09 5.58
N PHE A 105 14.71 22.87 4.53
CA PHE A 105 16.17 22.78 4.57
C PHE A 105 16.82 24.15 4.37
N SER A 106 17.98 24.38 5.00
CA SER A 106 18.68 25.67 4.90
C SER A 106 19.48 25.79 3.61
N THR A 107 19.90 24.66 3.03
CA THR A 107 20.70 24.60 1.82
C THR A 107 20.10 23.68 0.77
N LYS A 108 20.36 24.00 -0.50
CA LYS A 108 20.04 23.10 -1.62
C LYS A 108 20.74 21.75 -1.47
N GLU A 109 21.98 21.75 -1.00
CA GLU A 109 22.76 20.52 -0.84
C GLU A 109 22.08 19.54 0.13
N ASN A 110 21.66 20.01 1.31
CA ASN A 110 20.98 19.16 2.29
C ASN A 110 19.60 18.68 1.79
N PHE A 111 18.88 19.56 1.09
CA PHE A 111 17.63 19.20 0.42
C PHE A 111 17.84 18.03 -0.56
N TRP A 112 18.78 18.16 -1.50
CA TRP A 112 19.01 17.12 -2.53
C TRP A 112 19.55 15.83 -1.92
N LYS A 113 20.47 15.91 -0.95
CA LYS A 113 20.96 14.74 -0.21
C LYS A 113 19.82 13.95 0.43
N THR A 114 18.91 14.62 1.12
CA THR A 114 17.76 13.97 1.76
C THR A 114 16.80 13.39 0.72
N ARG A 115 16.46 14.18 -0.30
CA ARG A 115 15.52 13.77 -1.34
C ARG A 115 16.02 12.54 -2.11
N ASP A 116 17.28 12.54 -2.52
CA ASP A 116 17.86 11.45 -3.31
C ASP A 116 18.02 10.18 -2.49
N ALA A 117 18.36 10.29 -1.19
CA ALA A 117 18.38 9.14 -0.28
C ALA A 117 17.00 8.50 -0.15
N ILE A 118 15.95 9.30 0.07
CA ILE A 118 14.57 8.81 0.17
C ILE A 118 14.10 8.23 -1.16
N MET A 119 14.45 8.85 -2.29
CA MET A 119 14.11 8.34 -3.62
C MET A 119 14.71 6.95 -3.86
N ASN A 120 15.99 6.74 -3.49
CA ASN A 120 16.61 5.42 -3.60
C ASN A 120 15.88 4.38 -2.74
N ASN A 121 15.51 4.75 -1.51
CA ASN A 121 14.77 3.88 -0.60
C ASN A 121 13.41 3.44 -1.19
N ILE A 122 12.71 4.30 -1.95
CA ILE A 122 11.48 3.93 -2.68
C ILE A 122 11.73 2.77 -3.64
N TYR A 123 12.82 2.83 -4.40
CA TYR A 123 13.19 1.80 -5.35
C TYR A 123 13.76 0.53 -4.69
N GLU A 124 14.14 0.61 -3.42
CA GLU A 124 14.48 -0.53 -2.57
C GLU A 124 13.26 -1.14 -1.85
N GLY A 125 12.07 -0.58 -2.03
CA GLY A 125 10.82 -1.08 -1.45
C GLY A 125 10.43 -0.46 -0.10
N PHE A 126 11.13 0.59 0.33
CA PHE A 126 10.81 1.34 1.54
C PHE A 126 9.93 2.55 1.25
N TYR A 127 9.01 2.85 2.16
CA TYR A 127 8.07 3.94 2.00
C TYR A 127 8.57 5.22 2.68
N PRO A 128 8.62 6.35 1.95
CA PRO A 128 8.96 7.63 2.53
C PRO A 128 8.00 7.99 3.67
N THR A 129 8.56 8.31 4.83
CA THR A 129 7.79 8.88 5.94
C THR A 129 8.35 10.23 6.32
N LYS A 130 7.52 11.09 6.93
CA LYS A 130 7.98 12.37 7.48
C LYS A 130 9.11 12.19 8.49
N ARG A 131 9.07 11.09 9.25
CA ARG A 131 10.13 10.72 10.20
C ARG A 131 11.49 10.54 9.52
N ASN A 132 11.55 9.89 8.35
CA ASN A 132 12.80 9.74 7.59
C ASN A 132 13.39 11.10 7.16
N VAL A 133 12.51 12.06 6.84
CA VAL A 133 12.91 13.43 6.53
C VAL A 133 13.41 14.15 7.79
N GLU A 134 12.75 13.98 8.94
CA GLU A 134 13.18 14.55 10.23
C GLU A 134 14.53 14.01 10.68
N GLU A 135 14.77 12.71 10.56
CA GLU A 135 16.05 12.06 10.89
C GLU A 135 17.18 12.63 10.02
N SER A 136 16.95 12.73 8.70
CA SER A 136 17.90 13.34 7.77
C SER A 136 18.16 14.81 8.10
N TYR A 137 17.12 15.56 8.46
CA TYR A 137 17.22 16.95 8.88
C TYR A 137 18.05 17.09 10.18
N GLN A 138 17.83 16.25 11.18
CA GLN A 138 18.61 16.27 12.41
C GLN A 138 20.10 16.06 12.14
N ILE A 139 20.45 15.14 11.23
CA ILE A 139 21.84 14.86 10.87
C ILE A 139 22.45 16.03 10.09
N LEU A 140 21.77 16.51 9.04
CA LEU A 140 22.34 17.44 8.07
C LEU A 140 22.25 18.92 8.46
N GLU A 141 21.24 19.30 9.25
CA GLU A 141 20.99 20.70 9.63
C GLU A 141 21.34 20.96 11.08
N ARG A 142 21.07 20.00 11.97
CA ARG A 142 21.34 20.13 13.41
C ARG A 142 22.65 19.49 13.85
N ASN A 143 23.38 18.85 12.93
CA ASN A 143 24.63 18.13 13.21
C ASN A 143 24.48 17.11 14.36
N VAL A 144 23.30 16.50 14.47
CA VAL A 144 23.09 15.37 15.39
C VAL A 144 23.84 14.18 14.83
N SER A 145 24.63 13.48 15.66
CA SER A 145 25.33 12.28 15.20
C SER A 145 24.32 11.20 14.82
N SER A 146 24.60 10.45 13.75
CA SER A 146 23.74 9.34 13.32
C SER A 146 23.56 8.31 14.44
N GLU A 147 24.60 8.08 15.26
CA GLU A 147 24.54 7.22 16.44
C GLU A 147 23.49 7.68 17.45
N LYS A 148 23.37 8.99 17.67
CA LYS A 148 22.37 9.54 18.58
C LYS A 148 20.96 9.34 18.02
N VAL A 149 20.74 9.61 16.74
CA VAL A 149 19.44 9.39 16.09
C VAL A 149 19.02 7.92 16.19
N ILE A 150 19.96 6.98 15.96
CA ILE A 150 19.72 5.55 16.09
C ILE A 150 19.39 5.16 17.54
N ASN A 151 20.13 5.68 18.52
CA ASN A 151 19.86 5.38 19.93
C ASN A 151 18.49 5.91 20.36
N ASP A 152 18.13 7.14 19.98
CA ASP A 152 16.83 7.72 20.27
C ASP A 152 15.70 6.85 19.67
N LEU A 153 15.92 6.28 18.48
CA LEU A 153 14.98 5.37 17.80
C LEU A 153 14.85 4.01 18.51
N LEU A 154 15.97 3.48 19.02
CA LEU A 154 15.98 2.24 19.80
C LEU A 154 15.31 2.41 21.15
N ASP A 155 15.46 3.55 21.79
CA ASP A 155 14.85 3.83 23.10
C ASP A 155 13.33 4.01 22.96
N GLU A 156 12.84 4.68 21.92
CA GLU A 156 11.40 4.74 21.61
C GLU A 156 10.79 3.35 21.36
N TYR A 157 11.56 2.43 20.75
CA TYR A 157 11.13 1.06 20.52
C TYR A 157 11.12 0.19 21.79
N ARG A 158 11.88 0.58 22.83
CA ARG A 158 11.93 -0.13 24.12
C ARG A 158 10.82 0.34 25.07
N GLU A 159 10.33 1.56 24.89
CA GLU A 159 9.27 2.15 25.70
C GLU A 159 7.85 1.81 25.21
N ASN A 160 7.74 1.20 24.03
CA ASN A 160 6.49 0.64 23.46
C ASN A 160 6.47 -0.89 23.52
#